data_AF-A0A4S8IAU9-F1
#
_entry.id   AF-A0A4S8IAU9-F1
#
_cell.length_a   1.000
_cell.length_b   1.000
_cell.length_c   1.000
_cell.angle_alpha   90.00
_cell.angle_beta   90.00
_cell.angle_gamma   90.00
#
_symmetry.space_group_name_H-M   'P 1'
#
loop_
_entity.id
_entity.type
_entity.pdbx_description
1 polymer ?
#
loop_
_entity_poly.entity_id
_entity_poly.type
_entity_poly.pdbx_seq_one_letter_code
_entity_poly.pdbx_strand_id
1 'polypeptide(L)'
;MPRADSYNLRTHRGGALETVLKVAATADDLGDLWAGEEAAPLEIVELVGHPLQSVLHDVRHVRLLRCVPIPVAVTTARRCVQRRQKRNENFGPIHTPPPALQPFLFPRHRRRRRRRGGREGGGHPSASPAAAVAGIEGPQSVVEAASVLAAIILVHEGGHFLAATLQGIRVSKFAVGFGPVLASFVAGGVEYSLRAFPLGGFVGFPDDDPDSDVPPDDADLLKNRPVLDRILVVSAGVAANVVFAYLIVFAQVLTVGLPVQEPVPGLLVPEVRPGSAAARDGLRPGDVILGINGASAPSVSELVDVIKTSAGRNVAMTVAREGTKSVELSVVPDENADGTGRIGVQLSPNYRLSKVRAKNLAQATVFASREFLGLSATVFDGLKQTFLNFSQSASKVSGPVAIIAVGAEVARSSSDGLFQFAAVINLNLAVINLLPLPALDGGSLALILVEAARGGRKIPREVEQRIMSSGILVVVMLGLFLIVRDTLNLDFIKEML
;
A
#
# COMPACT_ATOMS: atom_id res chain seq x y z
N MET A 1 -40.30 -50.41 -47.51
CA MET A 1 -39.69 -51.77 -47.64
C MET A 1 -39.61 -52.11 -49.11
N PRO A 2 -38.58 -52.85 -49.58
CA PRO A 2 -37.68 -53.74 -48.83
C PRO A 2 -36.33 -53.08 -48.50
N ARG A 3 -35.77 -53.21 -47.28
CA ARG A 3 -35.02 -54.33 -46.66
C ARG A 3 -33.61 -54.46 -47.25
N ALA A 4 -32.55 -54.01 -46.58
CA ALA A 4 -31.92 -54.50 -45.34
C ALA A 4 -30.99 -55.70 -45.59
N ASP A 5 -29.72 -55.53 -45.21
CA ASP A 5 -28.74 -56.52 -44.71
C ASP A 5 -27.34 -55.84 -44.73
N SER A 6 -26.40 -55.97 -43.79
CA SER A 6 -26.35 -56.31 -42.36
C SER A 6 -24.86 -56.26 -41.94
N TYR A 7 -24.57 -55.70 -40.77
CA TYR A 7 -23.44 -55.95 -39.86
C TYR A 7 -21.96 -55.82 -40.32
N ASN A 8 -21.26 -54.83 -39.73
CA ASN A 8 -20.08 -55.12 -38.91
C ASN A 8 -19.75 -53.97 -37.94
N LEU A 9 -20.15 -54.11 -36.68
CA LEU A 9 -19.68 -53.35 -35.53
C LEU A 9 -18.55 -54.17 -34.88
N ARG A 10 -17.30 -53.71 -35.03
CA ARG A 10 -16.18 -54.12 -34.17
C ARG A 10 -15.60 -52.91 -33.46
N THR A 11 -16.01 -52.79 -32.20
CA THR A 11 -15.20 -52.50 -31.02
C THR A 11 -13.70 -52.20 -31.26
N HIS A 12 -13.30 -50.97 -30.93
CA HIS A 12 -12.08 -50.73 -30.15
C HIS A 12 -12.39 -49.70 -29.06
N ARG A 13 -12.69 -50.22 -27.88
CA ARG A 13 -12.48 -49.56 -26.59
C ARG A 13 -10.97 -49.58 -26.32
N GLY A 14 -10.44 -48.48 -25.78
CA GLY A 14 -9.13 -48.48 -25.13
C GLY A 14 -8.44 -47.12 -25.18
N GLY A 15 -8.36 -46.44 -24.03
CA GLY A 15 -7.44 -45.31 -23.84
C GLY A 15 -8.08 -43.94 -23.69
N ALA A 16 -8.90 -43.74 -22.64
CA ALA A 16 -9.14 -42.39 -22.08
C ALA A 16 -9.79 -42.43 -20.69
N LEU A 17 -10.50 -43.51 -20.33
CA LEU A 17 -11.25 -43.59 -19.07
C LEU A 17 -10.52 -44.31 -17.92
N GLU A 18 -9.32 -44.85 -18.15
CA GLU A 18 -8.58 -45.64 -17.15
C GLU A 18 -7.54 -44.85 -16.34
N THR A 19 -7.31 -43.57 -16.69
CA THR A 19 -6.33 -42.72 -16.00
C THR A 19 -6.97 -41.82 -14.92
N VAL A 20 -8.28 -41.58 -14.98
CA VAL A 20 -8.97 -40.70 -14.01
C VAL A 20 -9.48 -41.48 -12.77
N LEU A 21 -9.65 -42.80 -12.88
CA LEU A 21 -10.12 -43.64 -11.76
C LEU A 21 -9.01 -44.28 -10.91
N LYS A 22 -7.73 -44.09 -11.26
CA LYS A 22 -6.58 -44.60 -10.49
C LYS A 22 -5.92 -43.59 -9.53
N VAL A 23 -6.42 -42.36 -9.45
CA VAL A 23 -5.93 -41.34 -8.49
C VAL A 23 -6.87 -41.18 -7.29
N ALA A 24 -8.09 -41.72 -7.35
CA ALA A 24 -9.08 -41.65 -6.27
C ALA A 24 -9.13 -42.90 -5.38
N ALA A 25 -8.23 -43.88 -5.56
CA ALA A 25 -8.25 -45.18 -4.85
C ALA A 25 -6.98 -45.46 -4.02
N THR A 26 -6.25 -44.42 -3.59
CA THR A 26 -5.11 -44.52 -2.67
C THR A 26 -5.20 -43.52 -1.49
N ALA A 27 -6.41 -43.08 -1.14
CA ALA A 27 -6.65 -42.20 0.00
C ALA A 27 -7.49 -42.84 1.13
N ASP A 28 -7.94 -44.09 0.98
CA ASP A 28 -8.76 -44.79 1.99
C ASP A 28 -7.99 -45.82 2.84
N ASP A 29 -6.67 -45.96 2.67
CA ASP A 29 -5.87 -47.02 3.34
C ASP A 29 -4.68 -46.51 4.19
N LEU A 30 -4.73 -45.25 4.63
CA LEU A 30 -3.75 -44.68 5.57
C LEU A 30 -4.40 -44.12 6.86
N GLY A 31 -5.58 -44.65 7.19
CA GLY A 31 -6.33 -44.37 8.42
C GLY A 31 -5.90 -45.18 9.65
N ASP A 32 -4.97 -46.13 9.53
CA ASP A 32 -4.60 -47.07 10.61
C ASP A 32 -3.15 -46.94 11.11
N LEU A 33 -2.67 -45.71 11.30
CA LEU A 33 -1.41 -45.44 12.01
C LEU A 33 -1.60 -44.32 13.06
N TRP A 34 -2.54 -44.54 13.97
CA TRP A 34 -2.57 -43.89 15.29
C TRP A 34 -2.70 -44.96 16.37
N ALA A 35 -1.61 -45.29 17.06
CA ALA A 35 -1.65 -45.88 18.39
C ALA A 35 -0.30 -45.73 19.12
N GLY A 36 -0.30 -45.01 20.25
CA GLY A 36 0.82 -44.82 21.18
C GLY A 36 1.66 -43.59 20.84
N GLU A 37 1.89 -42.60 21.69
CA GLU A 37 2.12 -42.67 23.12
C GLU A 37 1.83 -41.30 23.80
N GLU A 38 1.88 -41.32 25.13
CA GLU A 38 1.11 -40.53 26.08
C GLU A 38 1.48 -39.04 26.25
N ALA A 39 0.52 -38.35 26.89
CA ALA A 39 0.56 -36.97 27.36
C ALA A 39 1.50 -36.75 28.57
N ALA A 40 2.11 -35.55 28.66
CA ALA A 40 2.03 -34.66 29.83
C ALA A 40 2.81 -33.32 29.62
N PRO A 41 2.44 -32.24 30.35
CA PRO A 41 2.73 -30.83 29.99
C PRO A 41 3.83 -30.20 30.87
N LEU A 42 4.34 -28.99 30.53
CA LEU A 42 4.63 -27.87 31.46
C LEU A 42 5.39 -26.68 30.83
N GLU A 43 4.83 -25.49 31.08
CA GLU A 43 5.44 -24.20 31.50
C GLU A 43 6.65 -23.52 30.79
N ILE A 44 6.33 -22.34 30.23
CA ILE A 44 6.95 -21.00 30.40
C ILE A 44 8.29 -20.94 31.15
N VAL A 45 9.34 -20.41 30.49
CA VAL A 45 10.33 -19.48 31.09
C VAL A 45 10.89 -18.53 30.02
N GLU A 46 10.69 -17.23 30.23
CA GLU A 46 11.46 -16.10 29.68
C GLU A 46 12.97 -16.25 29.95
N LEU A 47 13.85 -15.93 29.00
CA LEU A 47 15.08 -15.21 29.37
C LEU A 47 15.71 -14.41 28.24
N VAL A 48 15.91 -13.15 28.58
CA VAL A 48 16.58 -12.05 27.92
C VAL A 48 18.10 -12.24 27.94
N GLY A 49 18.78 -11.80 26.89
CA GLY A 49 20.00 -10.99 27.04
C GLY A 49 21.38 -11.63 26.88
N HIS A 50 21.98 -11.35 25.71
CA HIS A 50 23.33 -10.78 25.55
C HIS A 50 24.60 -11.67 25.71
N PRO A 51 25.77 -11.22 25.19
CA PRO A 51 26.59 -11.98 24.23
C PRO A 51 28.03 -12.25 24.72
N LEU A 52 28.79 -13.14 24.05
CA LEU A 52 30.27 -13.11 23.90
C LEU A 52 30.67 -14.37 23.12
N GLN A 53 31.21 -14.26 21.90
CA GLN A 53 32.65 -14.19 21.60
C GLN A 53 33.47 -15.41 22.07
N SER A 54 34.12 -16.02 21.07
CA SER A 54 35.41 -16.72 21.10
C SER A 54 35.45 -18.26 21.11
N VAL A 55 36.42 -18.72 20.30
CA VAL A 55 37.25 -19.93 20.36
C VAL A 55 37.11 -20.92 19.19
N LEU A 56 38.24 -20.99 18.48
CA LEU A 56 38.66 -21.79 17.33
C LEU A 56 38.67 -23.32 17.59
N HIS A 57 38.52 -24.11 16.52
CA HIS A 57 39.55 -25.03 15.99
C HIS A 57 39.09 -25.57 14.61
N ASP A 58 39.77 -25.20 13.51
CA ASP A 58 40.77 -26.01 12.77
C ASP A 58 40.08 -27.15 11.98
N VAL A 59 40.09 -27.16 10.64
CA VAL A 59 41.09 -27.90 9.85
C VAL A 59 41.45 -27.19 8.53
N ARG A 60 42.76 -27.16 8.29
CA ARG A 60 43.53 -26.73 7.11
C ARG A 60 43.28 -27.58 5.85
N HIS A 61 43.33 -26.94 4.66
CA HIS A 61 44.26 -27.22 3.54
C HIS A 61 43.90 -26.31 2.33
N VAL A 62 44.66 -25.25 1.99
CA VAL A 62 45.92 -25.16 1.22
C VAL A 62 45.75 -24.80 -0.27
N ARG A 63 46.42 -23.68 -0.64
CA ARG A 63 46.99 -23.18 -1.93
C ARG A 63 46.34 -21.90 -2.49
N LEU A 64 46.86 -20.71 -2.16
CA LEU A 64 48.03 -20.00 -2.74
C LEU A 64 47.95 -19.78 -4.26
N LEU A 65 47.71 -18.54 -4.67
CA LEU A 65 48.40 -17.88 -5.78
C LEU A 65 48.44 -16.35 -5.55
N ARG A 66 49.61 -15.78 -5.85
CA ARG A 66 50.15 -14.48 -5.42
C ARG A 66 49.64 -13.29 -6.23
N CYS A 67 49.65 -12.12 -5.58
CA CYS A 67 49.61 -10.78 -6.18
C CYS A 67 50.94 -10.40 -6.88
N VAL A 68 50.88 -9.60 -7.94
CA VAL A 68 51.83 -8.51 -8.29
C VAL A 68 51.06 -7.37 -9.01
N PRO A 69 51.39 -6.07 -8.80
CA PRO A 69 50.62 -4.87 -9.21
C PRO A 69 51.23 -4.13 -10.45
N ILE A 70 50.81 -2.86 -10.71
CA ILE A 70 51.46 -1.74 -11.49
C ILE A 70 50.51 -1.16 -12.62
N PRO A 71 50.47 0.16 -12.98
CA PRO A 71 50.45 1.42 -12.23
C PRO A 71 49.53 2.54 -12.86
N VAL A 72 49.73 3.76 -12.35
CA VAL A 72 49.15 5.11 -12.56
C VAL A 72 49.30 5.72 -13.98
N ALA A 73 48.36 6.61 -14.38
CA ALA A 73 48.68 7.82 -15.16
C ALA A 73 47.65 8.95 -14.91
N VAL A 74 48.11 10.00 -14.23
CA VAL A 74 47.46 11.32 -14.09
C VAL A 74 48.24 12.28 -14.99
N THR A 75 47.54 13.01 -15.86
CA THR A 75 48.11 14.14 -16.62
C THR A 75 47.58 15.46 -16.10
N THR A 76 48.53 16.36 -15.92
CA THR A 76 48.49 17.70 -15.36
C THR A 76 48.12 18.75 -16.42
N ALA A 77 47.45 19.82 -15.99
CA ALA A 77 47.56 21.12 -16.65
C ALA A 77 47.47 22.24 -15.60
N ARG A 78 48.60 22.92 -15.41
CA ARG A 78 48.77 24.17 -14.64
C ARG A 78 48.28 25.36 -15.46
N ARG A 79 47.73 26.39 -14.79
CA ARG A 79 48.09 27.81 -15.04
C ARG A 79 47.70 28.71 -13.86
N CYS A 80 48.68 29.50 -13.42
CA CYS A 80 48.59 30.63 -12.49
C CYS A 80 47.73 31.78 -13.05
N VAL A 81 47.20 32.66 -12.19
CA VAL A 81 47.68 34.05 -11.99
C VAL A 81 46.77 34.86 -11.02
N GLN A 82 47.43 35.44 -10.02
CA GLN A 82 47.22 36.69 -9.26
C GLN A 82 46.04 36.95 -8.28
N ARG A 83 46.48 37.56 -7.18
CA ARG A 83 45.81 38.11 -6.00
C ARG A 83 44.90 39.32 -6.32
N ARG A 84 43.78 39.44 -5.59
CA ARG A 84 43.29 40.70 -5.00
C ARG A 84 42.41 40.43 -3.78
N GLN A 85 42.30 41.44 -2.93
CA GLN A 85 42.10 41.40 -1.48
C GLN A 85 40.70 41.92 -1.10
N LYS A 86 40.13 41.41 0.02
CA LYS A 86 39.00 41.91 0.83
C LYS A 86 37.57 41.92 0.22
N ARG A 87 36.66 41.11 0.79
CA ARG A 87 35.57 41.52 1.72
C ARG A 87 34.65 40.32 2.07
N ASN A 88 34.03 40.41 3.25
CA ASN A 88 33.00 39.54 3.80
C ASN A 88 31.96 39.06 2.76
N GLU A 89 31.54 37.79 2.87
CA GLU A 89 30.16 37.41 3.21
C GLU A 89 30.04 35.88 3.32
N ASN A 90 29.38 35.44 4.39
CA ASN A 90 28.99 34.07 4.71
C ASN A 90 28.04 33.53 3.64
N PHE A 91 28.30 32.34 3.08
CA PHE A 91 27.27 31.35 2.72
C PHE A 91 27.94 29.97 2.58
N GLY A 92 27.72 29.09 3.57
CA GLY A 92 28.00 27.66 3.45
C GLY A 92 26.75 26.91 2.96
N PRO A 93 26.87 25.84 2.15
CA PRO A 93 25.73 25.11 1.62
C PRO A 93 25.21 24.10 2.65
N ILE A 94 23.93 24.20 3.02
CA ILE A 94 23.23 23.16 3.79
C ILE A 94 22.54 22.24 2.79
N HIS A 95 23.17 21.11 2.50
CA HIS A 95 22.48 19.92 2.03
C HIS A 95 22.07 19.11 3.26
N THR A 96 20.78 19.10 3.59
CA THR A 96 20.18 18.10 4.47
C THR A 96 18.96 17.50 3.76
N PRO A 97 18.85 16.15 3.69
CA PRO A 97 17.67 15.51 3.13
C PRO A 97 16.48 15.63 4.11
N PRO A 98 15.23 15.64 3.63
CA PRO A 98 14.06 15.70 4.50
C PRO A 98 13.87 14.38 5.28
N PRO A 99 13.32 14.43 6.51
CA PRO A 99 13.12 13.24 7.32
C PRO A 99 11.97 12.37 6.78
N ALA A 100 12.17 11.06 6.85
CA ALA A 100 11.22 10.03 6.46
C ALA A 100 9.93 10.11 7.30
N LEU A 101 8.79 10.14 6.61
CA LEU A 101 7.45 10.00 7.18
C LEU A 101 7.27 8.58 7.72
N GLN A 102 7.00 8.44 9.01
CA GLN A 102 6.60 7.16 9.61
C GLN A 102 5.09 6.93 9.44
N PRO A 103 4.63 5.68 9.28
CA PRO A 103 3.21 5.37 9.14
C PRO A 103 2.45 5.56 10.45
N PHE A 104 1.26 6.15 10.35
CA PHE A 104 0.31 6.37 11.44
C PHE A 104 -0.08 5.04 12.11
N LEU A 105 0.24 4.91 13.40
CA LEU A 105 -0.28 3.88 14.30
C LEU A 105 -1.39 4.51 15.16
N PHE A 106 -2.63 4.06 14.97
CA PHE A 106 -3.77 4.47 15.78
C PHE A 106 -3.70 3.88 17.22
N PRO A 107 -4.05 4.64 18.27
CA PRO A 107 -4.12 4.10 19.63
C PRO A 107 -5.35 3.19 19.82
N ARG A 108 -5.14 1.99 20.37
CA ARG A 108 -6.19 1.09 20.86
C ARG A 108 -6.91 1.71 22.07
N HIS A 109 -8.21 1.98 21.96
CA HIS A 109 -9.03 2.38 23.11
C HIS A 109 -9.27 1.18 24.06
N ARG A 110 -8.61 1.19 25.23
CA ARG A 110 -8.98 0.34 26.38
C ARG A 110 -10.21 0.95 27.09
N ARG A 111 -11.37 0.30 26.97
CA ARG A 111 -12.57 0.59 27.79
C ARG A 111 -12.28 0.28 29.26
N ARG A 112 -12.23 1.32 30.11
CA ARG A 112 -12.18 1.18 31.58
C ARG A 112 -13.61 1.10 32.12
N ARG A 113 -13.99 -0.07 32.66
CA ARG A 113 -15.18 -0.28 33.51
C ARG A 113 -15.13 0.69 34.71
N ARG A 114 -16.17 1.52 34.87
CA ARG A 114 -16.42 2.26 36.13
C ARG A 114 -17.69 1.71 36.78
N ARG A 115 -17.52 1.08 37.95
CA ARG A 115 -18.58 0.74 38.90
C ARG A 115 -18.98 1.96 39.72
N ARG A 116 -20.27 2.24 39.82
CA ARG A 116 -21.01 2.84 40.96
C ARG A 116 -22.50 2.73 40.59
N GLY A 117 -23.35 2.00 41.31
CA GLY A 117 -23.67 2.18 42.72
C GLY A 117 -24.79 3.22 42.80
N GLY A 118 -26.05 2.77 42.77
CA GLY A 118 -27.21 3.57 42.39
C GLY A 118 -27.98 4.27 43.52
N ARG A 119 -29.09 4.89 43.12
CA ARG A 119 -30.36 4.98 43.85
C ARG A 119 -31.47 5.55 42.95
N GLU A 120 -32.70 5.21 43.33
CA GLU A 120 -33.94 5.09 42.56
C GLU A 120 -34.69 6.40 42.27
N GLY A 121 -35.65 6.33 41.34
CA GLY A 121 -36.75 7.29 41.19
C GLY A 121 -37.45 7.17 39.83
N GLY A 122 -38.61 6.51 39.78
CA GLY A 122 -39.22 6.00 38.54
C GLY A 122 -40.06 6.98 37.70
N GLY A 123 -40.40 6.48 36.50
CA GLY A 123 -41.37 7.06 35.57
C GLY A 123 -41.27 6.43 34.16
N HIS A 124 -42.06 5.41 33.88
CA HIS A 124 -42.26 4.80 32.56
C HIS A 124 -43.72 4.29 32.49
N PRO A 125 -44.33 4.02 31.31
CA PRO A 125 -43.81 4.18 29.94
C PRO A 125 -44.85 4.74 28.93
N SER A 126 -44.40 5.37 27.83
CA SER A 126 -45.08 5.26 26.54
C SER A 126 -44.16 5.65 25.39
N ALA A 127 -43.30 4.73 24.99
CA ALA A 127 -42.76 4.68 23.63
C ALA A 127 -42.70 3.19 23.26
N SER A 128 -43.52 2.80 22.28
CA SER A 128 -43.55 1.42 21.79
C SER A 128 -42.16 0.98 21.33
N PRO A 129 -41.75 -0.26 21.65
CA PRO A 129 -40.53 -0.86 21.17
C PRO A 129 -40.79 -1.40 19.76
N ALA A 130 -40.72 -0.52 18.77
CA ALA A 130 -40.51 -0.95 17.39
C ALA A 130 -39.00 -1.13 17.20
N ALA A 131 -38.55 -2.35 17.52
CA ALA A 131 -37.38 -3.02 17.01
C ALA A 131 -36.20 -2.11 16.61
N ALA A 132 -35.25 -2.00 17.54
CA ALA A 132 -33.85 -1.89 17.21
C ALA A 132 -33.45 -3.07 16.30
N VAL A 133 -33.66 -2.89 14.99
CA VAL A 133 -32.91 -3.60 13.97
C VAL A 133 -31.50 -3.02 14.07
N ALA A 134 -30.52 -3.86 14.38
CA ALA A 134 -29.11 -3.51 14.35
C ALA A 134 -28.83 -2.73 13.06
N GLY A 135 -28.49 -1.45 13.24
CA GLY A 135 -28.40 -0.48 12.15
C GLY A 135 -27.39 -0.93 11.11
N ILE A 136 -27.92 -1.33 9.96
CA ILE A 136 -27.23 -1.30 8.68
C ILE A 136 -27.06 0.18 8.31
N GLU A 137 -26.23 0.92 9.06
CA GLU A 137 -25.62 2.18 8.59
C GLU A 137 -24.34 1.89 7.79
N GLY A 138 -24.00 0.60 7.61
CA GLY A 138 -22.77 0.12 6.97
C GLY A 138 -22.75 -0.18 5.46
N PRO A 139 -23.86 -0.38 4.70
CA PRO A 139 -23.77 -0.86 3.33
C PRO A 139 -23.37 0.25 2.37
N GLN A 140 -23.75 1.50 2.66
CA GLN A 140 -23.42 2.65 1.82
C GLN A 140 -21.90 2.81 1.69
N SER A 141 -21.16 2.73 2.81
CA SER A 141 -19.70 2.82 2.78
C SER A 141 -19.03 1.70 1.99
N VAL A 142 -19.61 0.49 1.99
CA VAL A 142 -19.14 -0.64 1.17
C VAL A 142 -19.43 -0.40 -0.30
N VAL A 143 -20.62 0.12 -0.63
CA VAL A 143 -20.99 0.51 -2.00
C VAL A 143 -20.09 1.64 -2.50
N GLU A 144 -19.78 2.64 -1.67
CA GLU A 144 -18.85 3.73 -1.99
C GLU A 144 -17.45 3.18 -2.28
N ALA A 145 -16.90 2.34 -1.39
CA ALA A 145 -15.60 1.71 -1.61
C ALA A 145 -15.56 0.84 -2.87
N ALA A 146 -16.61 0.04 -3.10
CA ALA A 146 -16.73 -0.79 -4.30
C ALA A 146 -16.86 0.07 -5.57
N SER A 147 -17.57 1.19 -5.50
CA SER A 147 -17.71 2.12 -6.62
C SER A 147 -16.39 2.78 -6.99
N VAL A 148 -15.56 3.13 -6.00
CA VAL A 148 -14.20 3.64 -6.21
C VAL A 148 -13.38 2.57 -6.93
N LEU A 149 -13.39 1.32 -6.45
CA LEU A 149 -12.64 0.25 -7.10
C LEU A 149 -13.11 -0.01 -8.53
N ALA A 150 -14.44 -0.06 -8.76
CA ALA A 150 -15.01 -0.23 -10.08
C ALA A 150 -14.64 0.91 -11.04
N ALA A 151 -14.62 2.16 -10.56
CA ALA A 151 -14.21 3.31 -11.35
C ALA A 151 -12.73 3.24 -11.75
N ILE A 152 -11.86 2.83 -10.83
CA ILE A 152 -10.42 2.64 -11.09
C ILE A 152 -10.21 1.62 -12.20
N ILE A 153 -10.88 0.47 -12.09
CA ILE A 153 -10.78 -0.59 -13.09
C ILE A 153 -11.35 -0.13 -14.43
N LEU A 154 -12.50 0.55 -14.45
CA LEU A 154 -13.09 1.06 -15.67
C LEU A 154 -12.14 2.02 -16.40
N VAL A 155 -11.47 2.90 -15.67
CA VAL A 155 -10.49 3.84 -16.25
C VAL A 155 -9.27 3.10 -16.79
N HIS A 156 -8.80 2.06 -16.10
CA HIS A 156 -7.73 1.18 -16.56
C HIS A 156 -8.08 0.51 -17.90
N GLU A 157 -9.19 -0.22 -17.95
CA GLU A 157 -9.66 -0.89 -19.17
C GLU A 157 -9.96 0.12 -20.29
N GLY A 158 -10.55 1.27 -19.92
CA GLY A 158 -10.80 2.39 -20.81
C GLY A 158 -9.52 2.92 -21.45
N GLY A 159 -8.37 2.87 -20.76
CA GLY A 159 -7.06 3.20 -21.30
C GLY A 159 -6.66 2.31 -22.47
N HIS A 160 -6.72 0.99 -22.29
CA HIS A 160 -6.43 0.03 -23.37
C HIS A 160 -7.40 0.18 -24.54
N PHE A 161 -8.70 0.27 -24.24
CA PHE A 161 -9.74 0.43 -25.24
C PHE A 161 -9.55 1.70 -26.07
N LEU A 162 -9.29 2.83 -25.42
CA LEU A 162 -9.07 4.10 -26.10
C LEU A 162 -7.81 4.07 -26.96
N ALA A 163 -6.69 3.54 -26.45
CA ALA A 163 -5.46 3.43 -27.23
C ALA A 163 -5.65 2.54 -28.46
N ALA A 164 -6.28 1.37 -28.30
CA ALA A 164 -6.53 0.46 -29.40
C ALA A 164 -7.44 1.09 -30.47
N THR A 165 -8.55 1.69 -30.07
CA THR A 165 -9.51 2.30 -31.01
C THR A 165 -8.95 3.52 -31.73
N LEU A 166 -8.15 4.36 -31.06
CA LEU A 166 -7.47 5.50 -31.69
C LEU A 166 -6.41 5.07 -32.72
N GLN A 167 -5.84 3.88 -32.56
CA GLN A 167 -4.90 3.27 -33.50
C GLN A 167 -5.59 2.38 -34.55
N GLY A 168 -6.92 2.34 -34.57
CA GLY A 168 -7.70 1.50 -35.49
C GLY A 168 -7.50 -0.01 -35.27
N ILE A 169 -7.08 -0.43 -34.08
CA ILE A 169 -6.92 -1.84 -33.71
C ILE A 169 -8.29 -2.43 -33.38
N ARG A 170 -8.58 -3.63 -33.89
CA ARG A 170 -9.87 -4.29 -33.64
C ARG A 170 -9.97 -4.73 -32.18
N VAL A 171 -11.05 -4.33 -31.53
CA VAL A 171 -11.46 -4.79 -30.21
C VAL A 171 -12.75 -5.59 -30.37
N SER A 172 -12.86 -6.75 -29.72
CA SER A 172 -14.07 -7.57 -29.79
C SER A 172 -14.98 -7.36 -28.58
N LYS A 173 -14.42 -7.18 -27.39
CA LYS A 173 -15.18 -7.15 -26.12
C LYS A 173 -14.66 -6.06 -25.20
N PHE A 174 -15.56 -5.37 -24.50
CA PHE A 174 -15.26 -4.49 -23.38
C PHE A 174 -16.13 -4.91 -22.20
N ALA A 175 -15.53 -5.56 -21.20
CA ALA A 175 -16.26 -6.13 -20.08
C ALA A 175 -15.90 -5.42 -18.77
N VAL A 176 -16.92 -5.08 -17.99
CA VAL A 176 -16.77 -4.61 -16.61
C VAL A 176 -17.23 -5.72 -15.68
N GLY A 177 -16.30 -6.21 -14.87
CA GLY A 177 -16.48 -7.30 -13.91
C GLY A 177 -16.13 -8.68 -14.45
N PHE A 178 -16.34 -9.69 -13.61
CA PHE A 178 -16.18 -11.11 -13.89
C PHE A 178 -17.46 -11.91 -13.64
N GLY A 179 -17.50 -13.14 -14.12
CA GLY A 179 -18.63 -14.06 -13.93
C GLY A 179 -19.72 -13.94 -15.01
N PRO A 180 -20.97 -14.35 -14.70
CA PRO A 180 -22.06 -14.33 -15.65
C PRO A 180 -22.42 -12.91 -16.08
N VAL A 181 -22.82 -12.78 -17.34
CA VAL A 181 -23.25 -11.52 -17.95
C VAL A 181 -24.61 -11.13 -17.38
N LEU A 182 -24.71 -9.94 -16.80
CA LEU A 182 -25.97 -9.36 -16.31
C LEU A 182 -26.66 -8.57 -17.41
N ALA A 183 -25.89 -7.82 -18.19
CA ALA A 183 -26.36 -7.06 -19.34
C ALA A 183 -25.24 -6.98 -20.39
N SER A 184 -25.61 -7.07 -21.66
CA SER A 184 -24.68 -6.80 -22.76
C SER A 184 -25.37 -6.12 -23.93
N PHE A 185 -24.61 -5.37 -24.70
CA PHE A 185 -25.03 -4.78 -25.96
C PHE A 185 -23.86 -4.71 -26.93
N VAL A 186 -24.14 -4.78 -28.24
CA VAL A 186 -23.12 -4.68 -29.28
C VAL A 186 -23.22 -3.32 -29.94
N ALA A 187 -22.14 -2.56 -29.95
CA ALA A 187 -22.05 -1.27 -30.63
C ALA A 187 -20.71 -1.15 -31.37
N GLY A 188 -20.74 -0.76 -32.64
CA GLY A 188 -19.53 -0.56 -33.44
C GLY A 188 -18.67 -1.82 -33.63
N GLY A 189 -19.27 -3.02 -33.54
CA GLY A 189 -18.54 -4.29 -33.60
C GLY A 189 -17.88 -4.72 -32.28
N VAL A 190 -18.09 -3.97 -31.20
CA VAL A 190 -17.59 -4.29 -29.85
C VAL A 190 -18.77 -4.73 -28.98
N GLU A 191 -18.62 -5.87 -28.29
CA GLU A 191 -19.56 -6.32 -27.26
C GLU A 191 -19.22 -5.66 -25.91
N TYR A 192 -20.12 -4.79 -25.44
CA TYR A 192 -20.04 -4.20 -24.11
C TYR A 192 -20.83 -5.08 -23.14
N SER A 193 -20.19 -5.53 -22.05
CA SER A 193 -20.86 -6.39 -21.06
C SER A 193 -20.62 -5.93 -19.62
N LEU A 194 -21.68 -5.96 -18.81
CA LEU A 194 -21.64 -5.81 -17.37
C LEU A 194 -21.84 -7.17 -16.73
N ARG A 195 -20.94 -7.56 -15.83
CA ARG A 195 -20.91 -8.88 -15.20
C ARG A 195 -21.16 -8.81 -13.69
N ALA A 196 -21.52 -9.95 -13.11
CA ALA A 196 -21.99 -10.02 -11.72
C ALA A 196 -20.99 -9.56 -10.66
N PHE A 197 -19.69 -9.80 -10.85
CA PHE A 197 -18.67 -9.43 -9.88
C PHE A 197 -17.89 -8.19 -10.35
N PRO A 198 -18.04 -7.01 -9.74
CA PRO A 198 -17.39 -5.76 -10.18
C PRO A 198 -15.90 -5.68 -9.80
N LEU A 199 -15.26 -6.83 -9.52
CA LEU A 199 -13.88 -6.96 -9.08
C LEU A 199 -12.92 -7.21 -10.26
N GLY A 200 -13.07 -6.46 -11.34
CA GLY A 200 -12.19 -6.52 -12.49
C GLY A 200 -12.86 -6.05 -13.77
N GLY A 201 -12.20 -6.30 -14.89
CA GLY A 201 -12.64 -5.98 -16.23
C GLY A 201 -11.64 -6.55 -17.22
N PHE A 202 -11.98 -6.52 -18.51
CA PHE A 202 -11.02 -6.82 -19.55
C PHE A 202 -11.44 -6.20 -20.88
N VAL A 203 -10.44 -5.84 -21.68
CA VAL A 203 -10.58 -5.56 -23.11
C VAL A 203 -10.19 -6.81 -23.89
N GLY A 204 -11.15 -7.39 -24.60
CA GLY A 204 -10.94 -8.57 -25.43
C GLY A 204 -10.49 -8.19 -26.84
N PHE A 205 -9.43 -8.84 -27.31
CA PHE A 205 -8.95 -8.74 -28.67
C PHE A 205 -9.33 -10.00 -29.46
N PRO A 206 -9.66 -9.89 -30.77
CA PRO A 206 -9.91 -11.06 -31.61
C PRO A 206 -8.72 -12.04 -31.69
N ASP A 207 -7.53 -11.55 -31.35
CA ASP A 207 -6.28 -12.30 -31.26
C ASP A 207 -6.28 -13.45 -30.23
N ASP A 208 -7.15 -13.38 -29.23
CA ASP A 208 -7.20 -14.30 -28.10
C ASP A 208 -8.46 -15.18 -28.11
N ASP A 209 -9.34 -14.99 -29.10
CA ASP A 209 -10.56 -15.76 -29.28
C ASP A 209 -10.35 -16.83 -30.36
N PRO A 210 -10.30 -18.13 -30.01
CA PRO A 210 -10.08 -19.21 -30.98
C PRO A 210 -11.25 -19.36 -31.97
N ASP A 211 -12.43 -18.85 -31.60
CA ASP A 211 -13.65 -18.88 -32.41
C ASP A 211 -13.87 -17.55 -33.18
N SER A 212 -12.84 -16.70 -33.26
CA SER A 212 -12.90 -15.42 -33.98
C SER A 212 -13.06 -15.62 -35.49
N ASP A 213 -14.04 -14.92 -36.08
CA ASP A 213 -14.24 -14.86 -37.54
C ASP A 213 -13.18 -13.99 -38.27
N VAL A 214 -12.27 -13.34 -37.53
CA VAL A 214 -11.25 -12.44 -38.10
C VAL A 214 -10.03 -13.26 -38.59
N PRO A 215 -9.58 -13.09 -39.84
CA PRO A 215 -8.40 -13.78 -40.36
C PRO A 215 -7.16 -13.52 -39.50
N PRO A 216 -6.34 -14.55 -39.17
CA PRO A 216 -5.14 -14.39 -38.33
C PRO A 216 -4.07 -13.41 -38.87
N ASP A 217 -4.11 -13.12 -40.17
CA ASP A 217 -3.19 -12.23 -40.88
C ASP A 217 -3.74 -10.79 -41.05
N ASP A 218 -4.89 -10.47 -40.47
CA ASP A 218 -5.45 -9.11 -40.51
C ASP A 218 -4.48 -8.10 -39.85
N ALA A 219 -4.19 -7.01 -40.57
CA ALA A 219 -3.25 -5.98 -40.14
C ALA A 219 -3.73 -5.18 -38.92
N ASP A 220 -5.03 -5.18 -38.65
CA ASP A 220 -5.68 -4.46 -37.55
C ASP A 220 -5.76 -5.29 -36.27
N LEU A 221 -5.20 -6.51 -36.27
CA LEU A 221 -4.98 -7.30 -35.07
C LEU A 221 -3.81 -6.74 -34.25
N LEU A 222 -3.94 -6.70 -32.92
CA LEU A 222 -2.93 -6.20 -32.01
C LEU A 222 -1.61 -6.95 -32.20
N LYS A 223 -1.64 -8.27 -32.40
CA LYS A 223 -0.44 -9.10 -32.63
C LYS A 223 0.28 -8.79 -33.94
N ASN A 224 -0.39 -8.20 -34.92
CA ASN A 224 0.15 -7.88 -36.24
C ASN A 224 0.63 -6.42 -36.37
N ARG A 225 0.29 -5.57 -35.39
CA ARG A 225 0.79 -4.20 -35.33
C ARG A 225 2.30 -4.10 -35.03
N PRO A 226 2.94 -2.98 -35.42
CA PRO A 226 4.30 -2.65 -35.01
C PRO A 226 4.50 -2.71 -33.50
N VAL A 227 5.73 -3.01 -33.07
CA VAL A 227 6.10 -3.13 -31.65
C VAL A 227 5.67 -1.91 -30.83
N LEU A 228 5.91 -0.69 -31.33
CA LEU A 228 5.57 0.55 -30.63
C LEU A 228 4.06 0.69 -30.41
N ASP A 229 3.26 0.31 -31.39
CA ASP A 229 1.81 0.39 -31.31
C ASP A 229 1.29 -0.54 -30.21
N ARG A 230 1.81 -1.77 -30.15
CA ARG A 230 1.46 -2.71 -29.08
C ARG A 230 1.91 -2.23 -27.72
N ILE A 231 3.12 -1.65 -27.61
CA ILE A 231 3.60 -1.06 -26.36
C ILE A 231 2.66 0.05 -25.90
N LEU A 232 2.20 0.91 -26.82
CA LEU A 232 1.27 1.98 -26.49
C LEU A 232 -0.03 1.43 -25.93
N VAL A 233 -0.67 0.47 -26.63
CA VAL A 233 -1.93 -0.15 -26.16
C VAL A 233 -1.75 -0.83 -24.81
N VAL A 234 -0.72 -1.65 -24.64
CA VAL A 234 -0.49 -2.42 -23.40
C VAL A 234 -0.10 -1.53 -22.22
N SER A 235 0.59 -0.40 -22.46
CA SER A 235 0.91 0.54 -21.39
C SER A 235 -0.20 1.56 -21.10
N ALA A 236 -1.21 1.66 -21.98
CA ALA A 236 -2.26 2.66 -21.87
C ALA A 236 -3.12 2.52 -20.62
N GLY A 237 -3.43 1.30 -20.18
CA GLY A 237 -4.17 1.08 -18.92
C GLY A 237 -3.40 1.54 -17.69
N VAL A 238 -2.10 1.24 -17.62
CA VAL A 238 -1.22 1.74 -16.56
C VAL A 238 -1.13 3.26 -16.59
N ALA A 239 -0.92 3.85 -17.77
CA ALA A 239 -0.87 5.29 -17.95
C ALA A 239 -2.19 5.96 -17.54
N ALA A 240 -3.34 5.37 -17.87
CA ALA A 240 -4.66 5.85 -17.49
C ALA A 240 -4.83 5.91 -15.97
N ASN A 241 -4.38 4.88 -15.23
CA ASN A 241 -4.43 4.88 -13.76
C ASN A 241 -3.52 5.95 -13.14
N VAL A 242 -2.33 6.17 -13.69
CA VAL A 242 -1.40 7.23 -13.22
C VAL A 242 -2.03 8.61 -13.44
N VAL A 243 -2.61 8.85 -14.63
CA VAL A 243 -3.34 10.09 -14.93
C VAL A 243 -4.55 10.24 -14.02
N PHE A 244 -5.31 9.17 -13.79
CA PHE A 244 -6.49 9.21 -12.94
C PHE A 244 -6.15 9.48 -11.47
N ALA A 245 -5.08 8.88 -10.94
CA ALA A 245 -4.55 9.23 -9.62
C ALA A 245 -4.22 10.72 -9.51
N TYR A 246 -3.55 11.29 -10.51
CA TYR A 246 -3.27 12.72 -10.53
C TYR A 246 -4.55 13.57 -10.54
N LEU A 247 -5.54 13.19 -11.35
CA LEU A 247 -6.83 13.88 -11.43
C LEU A 247 -7.61 13.80 -10.11
N ILE A 248 -7.55 12.66 -9.40
CA ILE A 248 -8.17 12.49 -8.08
C ILE A 248 -7.53 13.46 -7.07
N VAL A 249 -6.20 13.50 -7.01
CA VAL A 249 -5.47 14.42 -6.12
C VAL A 249 -5.74 15.89 -6.50
N PHE A 250 -5.78 16.20 -7.79
CA PHE A 250 -6.10 17.53 -8.28
C PHE A 250 -7.53 17.94 -7.88
N ALA A 251 -8.51 17.05 -8.02
CA ALA A 251 -9.87 17.27 -7.57
C ALA A 251 -9.96 17.44 -6.04
N GLN A 252 -9.21 16.66 -5.27
CA GLN A 252 -9.11 16.79 -3.82
C GLN A 252 -8.62 18.19 -3.42
N VAL A 253 -7.55 18.69 -4.05
CA VAL A 253 -6.95 20.00 -3.78
C VAL A 253 -7.95 21.15 -4.03
N LEU A 254 -8.78 21.02 -5.07
CA LEU A 254 -9.78 22.02 -5.44
C LEU A 254 -11.02 22.00 -4.54
N THR A 255 -11.49 20.81 -4.18
CA THR A 255 -12.80 20.65 -3.50
C THR A 255 -12.66 20.64 -1.99
N VAL A 256 -11.82 19.74 -1.46
CA VAL A 256 -11.69 19.51 -0.02
C VAL A 256 -10.50 20.30 0.55
N GLY A 257 -9.42 20.40 -0.21
CA GLY A 257 -8.12 20.92 0.21
C GLY A 257 -7.21 19.80 0.74
N LEU A 258 -5.92 20.06 0.75
CA LEU A 258 -4.94 19.12 1.31
C LEU A 258 -4.84 19.32 2.83
N PRO A 259 -4.80 18.23 3.62
CA PRO A 259 -4.43 18.32 5.01
C PRO A 259 -2.95 18.65 5.09
N VAL A 260 -2.62 19.89 5.47
CA VAL A 260 -1.24 20.30 5.71
C VAL A 260 -1.04 20.50 7.22
N GLN A 261 0.13 20.08 7.67
CA GLN A 261 0.61 20.38 9.02
C GLN A 261 1.15 21.81 9.00
N GLU A 262 0.35 22.77 9.44
CA GLU A 262 0.80 24.15 9.60
C GLU A 262 1.60 24.24 10.91
N PRO A 263 2.90 24.59 10.86
CA PRO A 263 3.67 24.81 12.08
C PRO A 263 3.08 25.99 12.84
N VAL A 264 2.67 25.73 14.07
CA VAL A 264 2.20 26.74 15.01
C VAL A 264 3.32 27.00 16.02
N PRO A 265 3.49 28.24 16.52
CA PRO A 265 4.50 28.52 17.53
C PRO A 265 4.40 27.59 18.75
N GLY A 266 5.57 27.24 19.28
CA GLY A 266 5.73 26.46 20.50
C GLY A 266 5.92 24.95 20.29
N LEU A 267 6.11 24.26 21.40
CA LEU A 267 6.35 22.81 21.45
C LEU A 267 5.21 22.13 22.20
N LEU A 268 4.52 21.21 21.53
CA LEU A 268 3.47 20.41 22.14
C LEU A 268 4.11 19.38 23.08
N VAL A 269 3.48 19.15 24.23
CA VAL A 269 3.82 18.13 25.21
C VAL A 269 2.78 17.01 25.13
N PRO A 270 2.98 15.94 24.33
CA PRO A 270 1.99 14.87 24.20
C PRO A 270 1.87 14.04 25.47
N GLU A 271 2.98 13.85 26.17
CA GLU A 271 3.07 12.99 27.34
C GLU A 271 4.00 13.58 28.41
N VAL A 272 3.57 13.46 29.66
CA VAL A 272 4.35 13.81 30.85
C VAL A 272 4.51 12.55 31.69
N ARG A 273 5.76 12.16 31.98
CA ARG A 273 6.05 10.95 32.73
C ARG A 273 5.59 11.10 34.19
N PRO A 274 4.82 10.15 34.76
CA PRO A 274 4.45 10.19 36.16
C PRO A 274 5.67 10.27 37.10
N GLY A 275 5.60 11.15 38.10
CA GLY A 275 6.67 11.35 39.09
C GLY A 275 7.87 12.17 38.62
N SER A 276 7.86 12.69 37.39
CA SER A 276 8.92 13.57 36.88
C SER A 276 8.82 14.99 37.43
N ALA A 277 9.91 15.77 37.31
CA ALA A 277 9.90 17.20 37.59
C ALA A 277 8.76 17.94 36.88
N ALA A 278 8.51 17.70 35.58
CA ALA A 278 7.39 18.32 34.88
C ALA A 278 6.03 18.00 35.52
N ALA A 279 5.81 16.75 35.95
CA ALA A 279 4.56 16.36 36.61
C ALA A 279 4.40 17.05 37.98
N ARG A 280 5.49 17.17 38.75
CA ARG A 280 5.48 17.84 40.06
C ARG A 280 5.23 19.34 39.93
N ASP A 281 5.82 19.96 38.91
CA ASP A 281 5.79 21.41 38.70
C ASP A 281 4.61 21.85 37.82
N GLY A 282 3.68 20.94 37.56
CA GLY A 282 2.35 21.26 37.04
C GLY A 282 2.22 21.28 35.52
N LEU A 283 3.22 20.81 34.75
CA LEU A 283 3.08 20.52 33.33
C LEU A 283 2.12 19.35 33.13
N ARG A 284 1.29 19.44 32.08
CA ARG A 284 0.28 18.44 31.75
C ARG A 284 0.39 18.00 30.30
N PRO A 285 -0.01 16.76 29.97
CA PRO A 285 -0.23 16.35 28.59
C PRO A 285 -1.19 17.33 27.88
N GLY A 286 -0.83 17.75 26.67
CA GLY A 286 -1.56 18.74 25.88
C GLY A 286 -1.12 20.19 26.05
N ASP A 287 -0.23 20.50 27.02
CA ASP A 287 0.35 21.83 27.12
C ASP A 287 1.24 22.15 25.90
N VAL A 288 1.22 23.41 25.46
CA VAL A 288 2.10 23.92 24.41
C VAL A 288 3.07 24.92 25.02
N ILE A 289 4.36 24.60 25.02
CA ILE A 289 5.41 25.49 25.52
C ILE A 289 5.63 26.59 24.49
N LEU A 290 5.19 27.81 24.80
CA LEU A 290 5.33 28.99 23.97
C LEU A 290 6.67 29.71 24.18
N GLY A 291 7.28 29.56 25.35
CA GLY A 291 8.54 30.21 25.68
C GLY A 291 9.27 29.62 26.88
N ILE A 292 10.56 29.92 26.96
CA ILE A 292 11.46 29.51 28.04
C ILE A 292 12.37 30.69 28.43
N ASN A 293 12.45 31.01 29.72
CA ASN A 293 13.23 32.12 30.29
C ASN A 293 13.04 33.46 29.53
N GLY A 294 11.82 33.75 29.08
CA GLY A 294 11.47 34.96 28.32
C GLY A 294 11.76 34.88 26.81
N ALA A 295 12.45 33.85 26.31
CA ALA A 295 12.61 33.59 24.88
C ALA A 295 11.34 32.92 24.31
N SER A 296 10.85 33.40 23.16
CA SER A 296 9.65 32.88 22.51
C SER A 296 9.97 31.82 21.45
N ALA A 297 9.08 30.82 21.32
CA ALA A 297 9.12 29.74 20.33
C ALA A 297 10.47 28.98 20.28
N PRO A 298 10.95 28.41 21.40
CA PRO A 298 12.21 27.68 21.42
C PRO A 298 12.14 26.45 20.51
N SER A 299 13.26 26.14 19.85
CA SER A 299 13.40 24.86 19.15
C SER A 299 13.47 23.69 20.14
N VAL A 300 13.18 22.46 19.70
CA VAL A 300 13.31 21.27 20.56
C VAL A 300 14.72 21.17 21.15
N SER A 301 15.74 21.39 20.33
CA SER A 301 17.15 21.35 20.77
C SER A 301 17.45 22.41 21.82
N GLU A 302 17.00 23.65 21.60
CA GLU A 302 17.21 24.76 22.54
C GLU A 302 16.54 24.50 23.89
N LEU A 303 15.28 24.03 23.89
CA LEU A 303 14.58 23.66 25.11
C LEU A 303 15.34 22.55 25.87
N VAL A 304 15.79 21.51 25.16
CA VAL A 304 16.54 20.40 25.75
C VAL A 304 17.87 20.88 26.35
N ASP A 305 18.58 21.78 25.67
CA ASP A 305 19.87 22.31 26.14
C ASP A 305 19.72 23.18 27.40
N VAL A 306 18.68 24.03 27.45
CA VAL A 306 18.37 24.82 28.66
C VAL A 306 18.01 23.91 29.83
N ILE A 307 17.21 22.87 29.61
CA ILE A 307 16.84 21.91 30.66
C ILE A 307 18.08 21.16 31.18
N LYS A 308 18.93 20.67 30.27
CA LYS A 308 20.14 19.92 30.65
C LYS A 308 21.11 20.75 31.49
N THR A 309 21.25 22.03 31.18
CA THR A 309 22.17 22.94 31.88
C THR A 309 21.57 23.52 33.16
N SER A 310 20.26 23.37 33.39
CA SER A 310 19.55 23.98 34.52
C SER A 310 19.15 22.97 35.60
N ALA A 311 19.92 21.89 35.79
CA ALA A 311 19.70 20.92 36.87
C ALA A 311 19.57 21.64 38.24
N GLY A 312 18.49 21.34 38.97
CA GLY A 312 18.21 21.94 40.28
C GLY A 312 17.90 23.44 40.26
N ARG A 313 17.84 24.09 39.08
CA ARG A 313 17.53 25.53 38.94
C ARG A 313 16.16 25.73 38.32
N ASN A 314 15.47 26.77 38.76
CA ASN A 314 14.17 27.15 38.20
C ASN A 314 14.30 27.54 36.72
N VAL A 315 13.50 26.90 35.88
CA VAL A 315 13.31 27.24 34.48
C VAL A 315 11.91 27.81 34.32
N ALA A 316 11.82 29.09 33.99
CA ALA A 316 10.54 29.75 33.74
C ALA A 316 10.04 29.35 32.35
N MET A 317 8.81 28.85 32.26
CA MET A 317 8.19 28.40 31.03
C MET A 317 6.84 29.08 30.85
N THR A 318 6.60 29.61 29.66
CA THR A 318 5.27 30.12 29.28
C THR A 318 4.58 29.00 28.52
N VAL A 319 3.48 28.48 29.06
CA VAL A 319 2.71 27.39 28.43
C VAL A 319 1.31 27.85 28.07
N ALA A 320 0.81 27.47 26.90
CA ALA A 320 -0.60 27.53 26.56
C ALA A 320 -1.26 26.22 26.98
N ARG A 321 -2.34 26.33 27.77
CA ARG A 321 -3.14 25.21 28.26
C ARG A 321 -4.55 25.37 27.75
N GLU A 322 -5.17 24.28 27.30
CA GLU A 322 -6.53 24.28 26.77
C GLU A 322 -7.51 25.07 27.66
N GLY A 323 -8.20 26.06 27.08
CA GLY A 323 -9.12 26.95 27.79
C GLY A 323 -8.49 28.19 28.47
N THR A 324 -7.16 28.34 28.49
CA THR A 324 -6.44 29.49 29.08
C THR A 324 -5.41 30.06 28.10
N LYS A 325 -5.31 31.39 27.97
CA LYS A 325 -4.40 32.03 26.98
C LYS A 325 -2.91 31.74 27.21
N SER A 326 -2.46 31.75 28.47
CA SER A 326 -1.08 31.44 28.86
C SER A 326 -0.98 31.24 30.37
N VAL A 327 -0.20 30.27 30.80
CA VAL A 327 0.15 29.99 32.20
C VAL A 327 1.68 30.05 32.31
N GLU A 328 2.19 30.77 33.30
CA GLU A 328 3.62 30.72 33.64
C GLU A 328 3.85 29.59 34.63
N LEU A 329 4.77 28.69 34.29
CA LEU A 329 5.21 27.59 35.13
C LEU A 329 6.69 27.74 35.42
N SER A 330 7.10 27.43 36.65
CA SER A 330 8.51 27.32 37.02
C SER A 330 8.82 25.86 37.25
N VAL A 331 9.63 25.28 36.38
CA VAL A 331 9.98 23.85 36.42
C VAL A 331 11.41 23.70 36.91
N VAL A 332 11.65 22.81 37.86
CA VAL A 332 12.96 22.51 38.42
C VAL A 332 13.41 21.14 37.89
N PRO A 333 14.31 21.08 36.89
CA PRO A 333 14.80 19.82 36.34
C PRO A 333 15.47 18.95 37.40
N ASP A 334 15.11 17.66 37.41
CA ASP A 334 15.77 16.63 38.21
C ASP A 334 17.20 16.41 37.69
N GLU A 335 18.15 16.21 38.60
CA GLU A 335 19.53 15.89 38.24
C GLU A 335 19.66 14.40 37.88
N ASN A 336 20.27 14.12 36.73
CA ASN A 336 20.69 12.76 36.34
C ASN A 336 22.01 12.38 37.01
N ALA A 337 22.35 11.08 36.97
CA ALA A 337 23.66 10.59 37.41
C ALA A 337 24.85 11.29 36.71
N ASP A 338 24.63 11.80 35.50
CA ASP A 338 25.65 12.51 34.71
C ASP A 338 25.67 14.03 34.99
N GLY A 339 24.94 14.51 36.01
CA GLY A 339 24.84 15.94 36.37
C GLY A 339 23.94 16.79 35.46
N THR A 340 23.29 16.18 34.45
CA THR A 340 22.39 16.89 33.52
C THR A 340 20.96 16.96 34.04
N GLY A 341 20.27 18.06 33.78
CA GLY A 341 18.86 18.23 34.13
C GLY A 341 17.92 17.46 33.22
N ARG A 342 16.82 16.94 33.78
CA ARG A 342 15.70 16.36 33.02
C ARG A 342 14.35 16.73 33.65
N ILE A 343 13.35 16.93 32.79
CA ILE A 343 11.97 17.20 33.26
C ILE A 343 10.99 16.05 32.97
N GLY A 344 11.37 15.06 32.17
CA GLY A 344 10.56 13.86 31.91
C GLY A 344 9.27 14.12 31.11
N VAL A 345 9.40 14.80 29.97
CA VAL A 345 8.31 15.04 29.00
C VAL A 345 8.71 14.53 27.61
N GLN A 346 7.71 14.15 26.82
CA GLN A 346 7.89 14.01 25.38
C GLN A 346 7.62 15.36 24.71
N LEU A 347 8.44 15.74 23.74
CA LEU A 347 8.28 16.96 22.96
C LEU A 347 7.96 16.59 21.52
N SER A 348 7.00 17.30 20.95
CA SER A 348 6.70 17.24 19.51
C SER A 348 6.52 18.65 18.97
N PRO A 349 6.91 18.93 17.71
CA PRO A 349 6.58 20.20 17.09
C PRO A 349 5.06 20.43 17.14
N ASN A 350 4.65 21.66 17.43
CA ASN A 350 3.25 22.01 17.46
C ASN A 350 2.74 22.24 16.03
N TYR A 351 1.95 21.31 15.51
CA TYR A 351 1.30 21.45 14.21
C TYR A 351 -0.20 21.60 14.39
N ARG A 352 -0.80 22.48 13.60
CA ARG A 352 -2.24 22.51 13.41
C ARG A 352 -2.56 21.86 12.08
N LEU A 353 -3.45 20.87 12.13
CA LEU A 353 -4.06 20.32 10.92
C LEU A 353 -4.96 21.41 10.33
N SER A 354 -4.54 21.95 9.19
CA SER A 354 -5.28 22.93 8.42
C SER A 354 -5.51 22.37 7.02
N LYS A 355 -6.69 22.67 6.46
CA LYS A 355 -7.01 22.29 5.08
C LYS A 355 -6.67 23.47 4.18
N VAL A 356 -5.58 23.34 3.43
CA VAL A 356 -5.21 24.36 2.44
C VAL A 356 -5.86 24.01 1.12
N ARG A 357 -6.81 24.85 0.72
CA ARG A 357 -7.43 24.80 -0.62
C ARG A 357 -6.67 25.69 -1.57
N ALA A 358 -6.53 25.24 -2.81
CA ALA A 358 -5.96 26.07 -3.85
C ALA A 358 -6.91 27.23 -4.19
N LYS A 359 -6.35 28.44 -4.30
CA LYS A 359 -7.11 29.65 -4.66
C LYS A 359 -7.29 29.79 -6.18
N ASN A 360 -6.44 29.15 -6.96
CA ASN A 360 -6.46 29.17 -8.42
C ASN A 360 -5.92 27.85 -9.00
N LEU A 361 -6.16 27.63 -10.29
CA LEU A 361 -5.74 26.42 -11.01
C LEU A 361 -4.22 26.20 -10.97
N ALA A 362 -3.41 27.25 -11.10
CA ALA A 362 -1.96 27.13 -11.05
C ALA A 362 -1.46 26.63 -9.69
N GLN A 363 -2.00 27.18 -8.60
CA GLN A 363 -1.69 26.72 -7.25
C GLN A 363 -2.19 25.29 -7.02
N ALA A 364 -3.35 24.93 -7.58
CA ALA A 364 -3.89 23.58 -7.52
C ALA A 364 -2.95 22.58 -8.20
N THR A 365 -2.43 22.92 -9.38
CA THR A 365 -1.45 22.10 -10.10
C THR A 365 -0.18 21.92 -9.28
N VAL A 366 0.36 22.97 -8.68
CA VAL A 366 1.58 22.87 -7.86
C VAL A 366 1.35 21.97 -6.63
N PHE A 367 0.24 22.15 -5.93
CA PHE A 367 -0.09 21.34 -4.75
C PHE A 367 -0.39 19.89 -5.12
N ALA A 368 -1.19 19.66 -6.16
CA ALA A 368 -1.49 18.33 -6.65
C ALA A 368 -0.24 17.59 -7.11
N SER A 369 0.66 18.25 -7.85
CA SER A 369 1.92 17.64 -8.30
C SER A 369 2.84 17.28 -7.13
N ARG A 370 2.93 18.12 -6.10
CA ARG A 370 3.72 17.79 -4.90
C ARG A 370 3.14 16.60 -4.15
N GLU A 371 1.83 16.60 -3.92
CA GLU A 371 1.15 15.50 -3.23
C GLU A 371 1.25 14.20 -4.02
N PHE A 372 0.98 14.27 -5.33
CA PHE A 372 1.10 13.13 -6.24
C PHE A 372 2.52 12.53 -6.24
N LEU A 373 3.57 13.36 -6.27
CA LEU A 373 4.95 12.90 -6.18
C LEU A 373 5.24 12.26 -4.81
N GLY A 374 4.70 12.80 -3.73
CA GLY A 374 4.82 12.24 -2.38
C GLY A 374 4.15 10.87 -2.24
N LEU A 375 2.91 10.74 -2.75
CA LEU A 375 2.19 9.46 -2.80
C LEU A 375 2.93 8.45 -3.69
N SER A 376 3.42 8.89 -4.85
CA SER A 376 4.20 8.04 -5.77
C SER A 376 5.48 7.52 -5.10
N ALA A 377 6.21 8.37 -4.38
CA ALA A 377 7.39 7.98 -3.62
C ALA A 377 7.04 6.96 -2.52
N THR A 378 5.93 7.18 -1.80
CA THR A 378 5.45 6.27 -0.75
C THR A 378 5.12 4.89 -1.31
N VAL A 379 4.42 4.83 -2.45
CA VAL A 379 4.09 3.58 -3.15
C VAL A 379 5.37 2.87 -3.61
N PHE A 380 6.31 3.62 -4.18
CA PHE A 380 7.59 3.06 -4.65
C PHE A 380 8.44 2.51 -3.50
N ASP A 381 8.52 3.23 -2.37
CA ASP A 381 9.22 2.78 -1.17
C ASP A 381 8.54 1.54 -0.56
N GLY A 382 7.20 1.49 -0.57
CA GLY A 382 6.44 0.32 -0.16
C GLY A 382 6.72 -0.91 -1.03
N LEU A 383 6.80 -0.73 -2.35
CA LEU A 383 7.20 -1.80 -3.28
C LEU A 383 8.64 -2.26 -3.03
N LYS A 384 9.57 -1.31 -2.88
CA LYS A 384 10.99 -1.60 -2.56
C LYS A 384 11.11 -2.39 -1.27
N GLN A 385 10.39 -2.01 -0.23
CA GLN A 385 10.37 -2.72 1.04
C GLN A 385 9.77 -4.12 0.90
N THR A 386 8.72 -4.27 0.08
CA THR A 386 8.10 -5.57 -0.21
C THR A 386 9.08 -6.53 -0.89
N PHE A 387 9.88 -6.03 -1.83
CA PHE A 387 10.89 -6.82 -2.52
C PHE A 387 12.08 -7.17 -1.61
N LEU A 388 12.61 -6.21 -0.85
CA LEU A 388 13.77 -6.42 0.02
C LEU A 388 13.44 -7.23 1.29
N ASN A 389 12.22 -7.10 1.82
CA ASN A 389 11.77 -7.74 3.06
C ASN A 389 10.50 -8.57 2.80
N PHE A 390 10.56 -9.47 1.82
CA PHE A 390 9.40 -10.23 1.35
C PHE A 390 8.69 -11.02 2.46
N SER A 391 9.43 -11.71 3.33
CA SER A 391 8.88 -12.50 4.44
C SER A 391 7.98 -11.67 5.37
N GLN A 392 8.36 -10.42 5.65
CA GLN A 392 7.58 -9.52 6.50
C GLN A 392 6.44 -8.80 5.75
N SER A 393 6.47 -8.81 4.43
CA SER A 393 5.54 -8.05 3.57
C SER A 393 4.45 -8.92 2.99
N ALA A 394 4.71 -10.22 2.77
CA ALA A 394 3.73 -11.20 2.29
C ALA A 394 2.51 -11.31 3.23
N SER A 395 2.73 -11.19 4.54
CA SER A 395 1.66 -11.16 5.55
C SER A 395 0.82 -9.87 5.53
N LYS A 396 1.31 -8.81 4.86
CA LYS A 396 0.67 -7.49 4.75
C LYS A 396 -0.04 -7.24 3.42
N VAL A 397 0.11 -8.15 2.45
CA VAL A 397 -0.62 -8.08 1.18
C VAL A 397 -2.11 -8.16 1.49
N SER A 398 -2.89 -7.16 1.11
CA SER A 398 -4.35 -7.14 1.30
C SER A 398 -5.03 -7.78 0.10
N GLY A 399 -5.99 -8.68 0.32
CA GLY A 399 -6.84 -9.20 -0.74
C GLY A 399 -8.01 -8.27 -1.08
N PRO A 400 -8.84 -8.63 -2.08
CA PRO A 400 -9.96 -7.80 -2.52
C PRO A 400 -10.95 -7.46 -1.39
N VAL A 401 -11.19 -8.41 -0.49
CA VAL A 401 -12.12 -8.23 0.65
C VAL A 401 -11.55 -7.22 1.65
N ALA A 402 -10.26 -7.34 2.00
CA ALA A 402 -9.59 -6.40 2.89
C ALA A 402 -9.54 -4.98 2.31
N ILE A 403 -9.31 -4.84 1.00
CA ILE A 403 -9.31 -3.53 0.32
C ILE A 403 -10.67 -2.84 0.43
N ILE A 404 -11.76 -3.57 0.19
CA ILE A 404 -13.12 -3.03 0.34
C ILE A 404 -13.42 -2.70 1.81
N ALA A 405 -12.98 -3.52 2.77
CA ALA A 405 -13.18 -3.25 4.19
C ALA A 405 -12.46 -1.97 4.65
N VAL A 406 -11.20 -1.80 4.24
CA VAL A 406 -10.41 -0.58 4.52
C VAL A 406 -11.04 0.62 3.83
N GLY A 407 -11.43 0.50 2.57
CA GLY A 407 -12.11 1.57 1.83
C GLY A 407 -13.43 1.98 2.50
N ALA A 408 -14.22 1.02 2.97
CA ALA A 408 -15.47 1.29 3.67
C ALA A 408 -15.23 1.99 5.01
N GLU A 409 -14.18 1.63 5.75
CA GLU A 409 -13.79 2.33 6.98
C GLU A 409 -13.35 3.77 6.71
N VAL A 410 -12.58 3.98 5.63
CA VAL A 410 -12.19 5.32 5.20
C VAL A 410 -13.41 6.15 4.79
N ALA A 411 -14.32 5.58 4.01
CA ALA A 411 -15.56 6.23 3.58
C ALA A 411 -16.43 6.67 4.78
N ARG A 412 -16.47 5.87 5.86
CA ARG A 412 -17.18 6.22 7.10
C ARG A 412 -16.51 7.34 7.89
N SER A 413 -15.18 7.39 7.90
CA SER A 413 -14.41 8.24 8.81
C SER A 413 -14.03 9.60 8.21
N SER A 414 -13.83 9.69 6.89
CA SER A 414 -13.38 10.93 6.25
C SER A 414 -13.62 10.96 4.75
N SER A 415 -14.23 12.05 4.27
CA SER A 415 -14.38 12.28 2.82
C SER A 415 -13.05 12.64 2.16
N ASP A 416 -12.12 13.31 2.87
CA ASP A 416 -10.74 13.52 2.41
C ASP A 416 -9.93 12.23 2.32
N GLY A 417 -10.13 11.30 3.27
CA GLY A 417 -9.46 10.01 3.25
C GLY A 417 -9.83 9.20 2.01
N LEU A 418 -11.05 9.33 1.49
CA LEU A 418 -11.50 8.58 0.31
C LEU A 418 -10.73 8.98 -0.97
N PHE A 419 -10.41 10.27 -1.13
CA PHE A 419 -9.55 10.73 -2.24
C PHE A 419 -8.15 10.15 -2.14
N GLN A 420 -7.56 10.18 -0.94
CA GLN A 420 -6.21 9.66 -0.72
C GLN A 420 -6.17 8.14 -0.91
N PHE A 421 -7.18 7.43 -0.39
CA PHE A 421 -7.37 6.00 -0.61
C PHE A 421 -7.47 5.69 -2.12
N ALA A 422 -8.33 6.38 -2.86
CA ALA A 422 -8.49 6.18 -4.29
C ALA A 422 -7.19 6.46 -5.06
N ALA A 423 -6.47 7.54 -4.73
CA ALA A 423 -5.21 7.89 -5.36
C ALA A 423 -4.11 6.85 -5.11
N VAL A 424 -3.97 6.38 -3.86
CA VAL A 424 -2.99 5.34 -3.49
C VAL A 424 -3.31 4.01 -4.17
N ILE A 425 -4.59 3.60 -4.22
CA ILE A 425 -4.99 2.36 -4.89
C ILE A 425 -4.73 2.45 -6.41
N ASN A 426 -5.01 3.59 -7.06
CA ASN A 426 -4.67 3.78 -8.47
C ASN A 426 -3.17 3.64 -8.73
N LEU A 427 -2.34 4.31 -7.92
CA LEU A 427 -0.89 4.24 -8.05
C LEU A 427 -0.36 2.83 -7.80
N ASN A 428 -0.88 2.14 -6.77
CA ASN A 428 -0.53 0.75 -6.50
C ASN A 428 -0.91 -0.16 -7.67
N LEU A 429 -2.11 -0.02 -8.22
CA LEU A 429 -2.56 -0.83 -9.36
C LEU A 429 -1.72 -0.56 -10.60
N ALA A 430 -1.37 0.70 -10.87
CA ALA A 430 -0.46 1.06 -11.96
C ALA A 430 0.92 0.41 -11.79
N VAL A 431 1.49 0.47 -10.58
CA VAL A 431 2.80 -0.10 -10.29
C VAL A 431 2.79 -1.63 -10.37
N ILE A 432 1.76 -2.28 -9.80
CA ILE A 432 1.60 -3.74 -9.85
C ILE A 432 1.39 -4.21 -11.29
N ASN A 433 0.52 -3.56 -12.06
CA ASN A 433 0.25 -3.91 -13.46
C ASN A 433 1.46 -3.64 -14.37
N LEU A 434 2.41 -2.80 -13.96
CA LEU A 434 3.66 -2.61 -14.69
C LEU A 434 4.71 -3.70 -14.41
N LEU A 435 4.55 -4.49 -13.34
CA LEU A 435 5.50 -5.56 -13.04
C LEU A 435 5.51 -6.62 -14.15
N PRO A 436 6.68 -7.18 -14.49
CA PRO A 436 6.81 -8.20 -15.53
C PRO A 436 6.33 -9.58 -15.03
N LEU A 437 5.09 -9.63 -14.55
CA LEU A 437 4.42 -10.82 -14.07
C LEU A 437 3.41 -11.29 -15.12
N PRO A 438 3.38 -12.58 -15.45
CA PRO A 438 2.38 -13.10 -16.39
C PRO A 438 0.97 -12.88 -15.84
N ALA A 439 0.00 -12.69 -16.73
CA ALA A 439 -1.39 -12.24 -16.46
C ALA A 439 -1.61 -10.75 -16.15
N LEU A 440 -0.55 -9.97 -15.97
CA LEU A 440 -0.63 -8.50 -15.88
C LEU A 440 -0.13 -7.86 -17.18
N ASP A 441 -0.46 -6.59 -17.39
CA ASP A 441 -0.04 -5.83 -18.58
C ASP A 441 1.48 -5.81 -18.74
N GLY A 442 2.20 -5.67 -17.64
CA GLY A 442 3.66 -5.66 -17.58
C GLY A 442 4.28 -6.98 -18.04
N GLY A 443 3.58 -8.11 -17.88
CA GLY A 443 3.97 -9.40 -18.46
C GLY A 443 3.92 -9.37 -19.98
N SER A 444 2.79 -8.93 -20.55
CA SER A 444 2.63 -8.74 -22.00
C SER A 444 3.65 -7.74 -22.55
N LEU A 445 3.84 -6.62 -21.84
CA LEU A 445 4.84 -5.60 -22.17
C LEU A 445 6.26 -6.19 -22.16
N ALA A 446 6.61 -7.00 -21.16
CA ALA A 446 7.92 -7.65 -21.07
C ALA A 446 8.16 -8.58 -22.27
N LEU A 447 7.16 -9.36 -22.68
CA LEU A 447 7.26 -10.22 -23.87
C LEU A 447 7.47 -9.39 -25.15
N ILE A 448 6.72 -8.30 -25.31
CA ILE A 448 6.88 -7.37 -26.43
C ILE A 448 8.28 -6.74 -26.44
N LEU A 449 8.81 -6.36 -25.29
CA LEU A 449 10.17 -5.81 -25.17
C LEU A 449 11.25 -6.85 -25.51
N VAL A 450 11.04 -8.12 -25.14
CA VAL A 450 11.93 -9.22 -25.55
C VAL A 450 11.88 -9.45 -27.06
N GLU A 451 10.71 -9.36 -27.69
CA GLU A 451 10.59 -9.42 -29.16
C GLU A 451 11.32 -8.26 -29.84
N ALA A 452 11.18 -7.05 -29.31
CA ALA A 452 11.87 -5.87 -29.80
C ALA A 452 13.40 -6.06 -29.73
N ALA A 453 13.91 -6.56 -28.61
CA ALA A 453 15.32 -6.86 -28.41
C ALA A 453 15.84 -7.96 -29.33
N ARG A 454 14.99 -8.91 -29.74
CA ARG A 454 15.30 -9.99 -30.69
C ARG A 454 15.19 -9.58 -32.17
N GLY A 455 15.05 -8.29 -32.46
CA GLY A 455 14.93 -7.77 -33.83
C GLY A 455 13.55 -7.99 -34.46
N GLY A 456 12.49 -7.97 -33.64
CA GLY A 456 11.10 -8.11 -34.11
C GLY A 456 10.66 -9.56 -34.37
N ARG A 457 11.48 -10.54 -33.97
CA ARG A 457 11.11 -11.97 -34.07
C ARG A 457 10.06 -12.29 -33.02
N LYS A 458 8.82 -12.50 -33.48
CA LYS A 458 7.68 -12.89 -32.63
C LYS A 458 7.99 -14.15 -31.82
N ILE A 459 7.53 -14.21 -30.58
CA ILE A 459 7.57 -15.41 -29.75
C ILE A 459 6.50 -16.38 -30.27
N PRO A 460 6.76 -17.70 -30.31
CA PRO A 460 5.74 -18.67 -30.69
C PRO A 460 4.50 -18.54 -29.79
N ARG A 461 3.30 -18.57 -30.40
CA ARG A 461 2.02 -18.34 -29.71
C ARG A 461 1.83 -19.31 -28.55
N GLU A 462 2.27 -20.55 -28.71
CA GLU A 462 2.15 -21.58 -27.68
C GLU A 462 2.99 -21.24 -26.45
N VAL A 463 4.12 -20.58 -26.61
CA VAL A 463 4.99 -20.18 -25.49
C VAL A 463 4.41 -18.97 -24.77
N GLU A 464 3.97 -17.95 -25.50
CA GLU A 464 3.29 -16.78 -24.94
C GLU A 464 2.04 -17.19 -24.16
N GLN A 465 1.17 -18.00 -24.76
CA GLN A 465 -0.05 -18.49 -24.10
C GLN A 465 0.27 -19.29 -22.83
N ARG A 466 1.28 -20.18 -22.86
CA ARG A 466 1.69 -20.94 -21.67
C ARG A 466 2.19 -20.04 -20.54
N ILE A 467 3.00 -19.03 -20.88
CA ILE A 467 3.51 -18.06 -19.90
C ILE A 467 2.33 -17.30 -19.29
N MET A 468 1.46 -16.71 -20.12
CA MET A 468 0.32 -15.92 -19.64
C MET A 468 -0.69 -16.77 -18.85
N SER A 469 -1.04 -17.96 -19.32
CA SER A 469 -1.97 -18.86 -18.63
C SER A 469 -1.42 -19.33 -17.28
N SER A 470 -0.11 -19.55 -17.16
CA SER A 470 0.53 -19.89 -15.89
C SER A 470 0.40 -18.76 -14.87
N GLY A 471 0.51 -17.50 -15.32
CA GLY A 471 0.26 -16.34 -14.48
C GLY A 471 -1.18 -16.27 -14.00
N ILE A 472 -2.14 -16.48 -14.90
CA ILE A 472 -3.57 -16.42 -14.55
C ILE A 472 -3.87 -17.46 -13.48
N LEU A 473 -3.35 -18.68 -13.63
CA LEU A 473 -3.49 -19.74 -12.63
C LEU A 473 -2.92 -19.30 -11.26
N VAL A 474 -1.73 -18.72 -11.23
CA VAL A 474 -1.09 -18.23 -9.99
C VAL A 474 -1.91 -17.10 -9.37
N VAL A 475 -2.35 -16.12 -10.15
CA VAL A 475 -3.15 -14.98 -9.66
C VAL A 475 -4.50 -15.45 -9.12
N VAL A 476 -5.17 -16.41 -9.79
CA VAL A 476 -6.44 -16.99 -9.31
C VAL A 476 -6.23 -17.77 -8.01
N MET A 477 -5.18 -18.59 -7.93
CA MET A 477 -4.86 -19.35 -6.71
C MET A 477 -4.51 -18.43 -5.54
N LEU A 478 -3.68 -17.42 -5.78
CA LEU A 478 -3.34 -16.40 -4.79
C LEU A 478 -4.59 -15.59 -4.39
N GLY A 479 -5.42 -15.19 -5.35
CA GLY A 479 -6.66 -14.46 -5.11
C GLY A 479 -7.62 -15.25 -4.24
N LEU A 480 -7.85 -16.54 -4.54
CA LEU A 480 -8.68 -17.42 -3.73
C LEU A 480 -8.11 -17.59 -2.31
N PHE A 481 -6.80 -17.80 -2.20
CA PHE A 481 -6.12 -17.88 -0.90
C PHE A 481 -6.31 -16.59 -0.08
N LEU A 482 -6.12 -15.42 -0.69
CA LEU A 482 -6.30 -14.13 -0.02
C LEU A 482 -7.76 -13.90 0.37
N ILE A 483 -8.73 -14.26 -0.48
CA ILE A 483 -10.16 -14.17 -0.15
C ILE A 483 -10.48 -15.03 1.07
N VAL A 484 -10.02 -16.29 1.11
CA VAL A 484 -10.25 -17.19 2.25
C VAL A 484 -9.59 -16.62 3.51
N ARG A 485 -8.30 -16.25 3.42
CA ARG A 485 -7.53 -15.68 4.54
C ARG A 485 -8.17 -14.40 5.08
N ASP A 486 -8.62 -13.50 4.20
CA ASP A 486 -9.22 -12.24 4.58
C ASP A 486 -10.61 -12.47 5.19
N THR A 487 -11.39 -13.38 4.63
CA THR A 487 -12.72 -13.76 5.13
C THR A 487 -12.64 -14.35 6.54
N LEU A 488 -11.70 -15.28 6.77
CA LEU A 488 -11.42 -15.84 8.11
C LEU A 488 -10.92 -14.80 9.11
N ASN A 489 -10.37 -13.67 8.63
CA ASN A 489 -9.89 -12.60 9.47
C ASN A 489 -10.95 -11.57 9.85
N LEU A 490 -12.14 -11.62 9.26
CA LEU A 490 -13.26 -10.73 9.60
C LEU A 490 -13.74 -11.01 11.03
N ASP A 491 -13.95 -9.95 11.80
CA ASP A 491 -14.32 -10.03 13.22
C ASP A 491 -15.59 -10.87 13.44
N PHE A 492 -16.57 -10.76 12.55
CA PHE A 492 -17.79 -11.58 12.58
C PHE A 492 -17.52 -13.09 12.50
N ILE A 493 -16.57 -13.53 11.67
CA ILE A 493 -16.24 -14.96 11.56
C ILE A 493 -15.41 -15.43 12.75
N LYS A 494 -14.53 -14.57 13.28
CA LYS A 494 -13.77 -14.84 14.50
C LYS A 494 -14.63 -14.95 15.75
N GLU A 495 -15.80 -14.32 15.76
CA GLU A 495 -16.77 -14.44 16.87
C GLU A 495 -17.62 -15.72 16.78
N MET A 496 -17.72 -16.34 15.60
CA MET A 496 -18.45 -17.60 15.38
C MET A 496 -17.58 -18.87 15.50
N LEU A 497 -16.27 -18.77 15.24
CA LEU A 497 -15.27 -19.82 15.42
C LEU A 497 -14.75 -19.80 16.86
#